data_AF-A0A9W6KEN6-F1
#
_entry.id   AF-A0A9W6KEN6-F1
#
_cell.length_a   1.000
_cell.length_b   1.000
_cell.length_c   1.000
_cell.angle_alpha   90.00
_cell.angle_beta   90.00
_cell.angle_gamma   90.00
#
_symmetry.space_group_name_H-M   'P 1'
#
loop_
_entity.id
_entity.type
_entity.pdbx_description
1 polymer ?
#
loop_
_entity_poly.entity_id
_entity_poly.type
_entity_poly.pdbx_seq_one_letter_code
_entity_poly.pdbx_strand_id
1 'polypeptide(L)'
;MATIIDLDQPATESVAPQRKRARLVLGAVALAAAAGVAGWQAPNAVAAITKPTYLGEDAAKVATALACDGYTKAGRHDETVYKYRDQGTCTINGTVVTITTFDAAADQRTFEAVMQTVIPVLHPTWKGASYAAGEGWNVADARNLTPEIATLVVQRLGEGATHVIPAGAAS
;
A
#
# COMPACT_ATOMS: atom_id res chain seq x y z
N MET A 1 29.37 53.99 -23.01
CA MET A 1 29.30 53.40 -21.66
C MET A 1 27.87 53.60 -21.17
N ALA A 2 27.19 52.50 -20.83
CA ALA A 2 25.91 52.36 -20.10
C ALA A 2 24.67 53.22 -20.51
N THR A 3 23.68 52.48 -21.03
CA THR A 3 22.22 52.67 -21.06
C THR A 3 21.62 53.33 -19.82
N ILE A 4 20.66 54.26 -20.00
CA ILE A 4 19.27 54.26 -19.45
C ILE A 4 18.43 55.21 -20.32
N ILE A 5 17.40 54.70 -21.02
CA ILE A 5 16.31 55.52 -21.56
C ILE A 5 15.05 55.12 -20.80
N ASP A 6 14.63 56.02 -19.92
CA ASP A 6 13.25 56.20 -19.45
C ASP A 6 12.43 56.74 -20.63
N LEU A 7 11.20 56.27 -20.85
CA LEU A 7 10.14 56.95 -21.60
C LEU A 7 8.84 56.13 -21.56
N ASP A 8 8.05 56.46 -20.54
CA ASP A 8 6.59 56.68 -20.54
C ASP A 8 5.92 56.68 -21.93
N GLN A 9 4.86 55.87 -22.10
CA GLN A 9 4.02 55.83 -23.31
C GLN A 9 2.54 55.62 -22.93
N PRO A 10 1.60 56.20 -23.71
CA PRO A 10 0.76 57.29 -23.23
C PRO A 10 -0.73 56.91 -23.07
N ALA A 11 -1.46 57.76 -22.36
CA ALA A 11 -2.92 57.75 -22.30
C ALA A 11 -3.56 58.62 -23.40
N THR A 12 -4.44 58.02 -24.22
CA THR A 12 -5.65 58.56 -24.90
C THR A 12 -6.19 57.45 -25.83
N GLU A 13 -7.47 57.23 -26.14
CA GLU A 13 -8.74 57.96 -25.99
C GLU A 13 -9.90 56.95 -26.24
N SER A 14 -11.07 57.26 -25.70
CA SER A 14 -12.32 56.48 -25.80
C SER A 14 -13.09 56.78 -27.10
N VAL A 15 -13.78 55.82 -27.73
CA VAL A 15 -15.08 55.97 -28.47
C VAL A 15 -15.63 54.57 -28.87
N ALA A 16 -16.90 54.28 -28.54
CA ALA A 16 -17.71 53.10 -28.91
C ALA A 16 -18.24 53.18 -30.37
N PRO A 17 -19.29 52.47 -30.84
CA PRO A 17 -19.81 51.10 -30.66
C PRO A 17 -19.94 50.37 -32.03
N GLN A 18 -20.54 49.17 -32.07
CA GLN A 18 -21.36 48.59 -33.17
C GLN A 18 -21.04 47.16 -33.66
N ARG A 19 -22.12 46.39 -33.68
CA ARG A 19 -22.37 45.12 -34.38
C ARG A 19 -21.94 45.16 -35.86
N LYS A 20 -21.39 44.05 -36.38
CA LYS A 20 -21.93 43.28 -37.52
C LYS A 20 -21.06 42.06 -37.86
N ARG A 21 -21.73 41.04 -38.38
CA ARG A 21 -21.27 39.69 -38.73
C ARG A 21 -20.28 39.68 -39.92
N ALA A 22 -19.25 38.85 -39.87
CA ALA A 22 -18.54 38.27 -41.03
C ALA A 22 -17.80 36.99 -40.56
N ARG A 23 -18.36 35.80 -40.80
CA ARG A 23 -18.01 34.86 -41.88
C ARG A 23 -16.57 34.30 -41.80
N LEU A 24 -16.51 33.02 -41.40
CA LEU A 24 -15.76 31.91 -42.00
C LEU A 24 -14.26 32.11 -42.26
N VAL A 25 -13.44 31.45 -41.44
CA VAL A 25 -12.30 30.65 -41.93
C VAL A 25 -12.30 29.32 -41.17
N LEU A 26 -12.85 28.29 -41.84
CA LEU A 26 -12.56 26.89 -41.53
C LEU A 26 -11.12 26.66 -41.99
N GLY A 27 -10.19 26.81 -41.06
CA GLY A 27 -8.78 26.49 -41.25
C GLY A 27 -8.40 25.41 -40.25
N ALA A 28 -8.25 24.18 -40.73
CA ALA A 28 -7.68 23.09 -39.97
C ALA A 28 -6.27 23.49 -39.50
N VAL A 29 -6.07 23.62 -38.19
CA VAL A 29 -4.75 23.78 -37.59
C VAL A 29 -4.62 22.76 -36.46
N ALA A 30 -3.89 21.70 -36.81
CA ALA A 30 -2.99 20.92 -35.99
C ALA A 30 -3.47 20.41 -34.63
N LEU A 31 -3.63 19.08 -34.56
CA LEU A 31 -3.26 18.32 -33.36
C LEU A 31 -1.87 18.76 -32.89
N ALA A 32 -1.78 19.40 -31.72
CA ALA A 32 -0.69 19.23 -30.75
C ALA A 32 -0.85 20.18 -29.54
N ALA A 33 -0.70 19.59 -28.35
CA ALA A 33 -0.50 20.22 -27.03
C ALA A 33 -1.70 21.01 -26.46
N ALA A 34 -2.15 20.79 -25.22
CA ALA A 34 -1.33 20.59 -24.04
C ALA A 34 -1.98 19.59 -23.06
N ALA A 35 -1.35 18.42 -22.93
CA ALA A 35 -1.30 17.72 -21.65
C ALA A 35 -0.51 18.61 -20.69
N GLY A 36 -1.18 19.43 -19.88
CA GLY A 36 -0.45 20.41 -19.08
C GLY A 36 -1.31 21.36 -18.25
N VAL A 37 -2.43 20.91 -17.69
CA VAL A 37 -3.12 21.62 -16.59
C VAL A 37 -3.98 20.69 -15.71
N ALA A 38 -3.83 19.36 -15.82
CA ALA A 38 -4.50 18.40 -14.94
C ALA A 38 -3.57 17.78 -13.87
N GLY A 39 -2.35 18.30 -13.71
CA GLY A 39 -1.33 17.69 -12.86
C GLY A 39 -1.33 18.13 -11.40
N TRP A 40 -2.02 19.22 -11.04
CA TRP A 40 -1.83 19.86 -9.72
C TRP A 40 -3.01 19.69 -8.75
N GLN A 41 -4.14 19.16 -9.20
CA GLN A 41 -5.32 18.91 -8.33
C GLN A 41 -5.67 17.43 -8.16
N ALA A 42 -4.89 16.53 -8.73
CA ALA A 42 -5.13 15.08 -8.65
C ALA A 42 -4.56 14.33 -7.42
N PRO A 43 -3.64 14.85 -6.55
CA PRO A 43 -3.09 13.99 -5.51
C PRO A 43 -4.05 13.72 -4.34
N ASN A 44 -5.09 14.55 -4.13
CA ASN A 44 -5.98 14.42 -2.97
C ASN A 44 -7.29 13.68 -3.25
N ALA A 45 -7.65 13.44 -4.52
CA ALA A 45 -8.88 12.73 -4.90
C ALA A 45 -8.68 11.21 -5.05
N VAL A 46 -7.45 10.75 -5.30
CA VAL A 46 -7.10 9.32 -5.35
C VAL A 46 -6.73 8.78 -3.96
N ALA A 47 -6.34 9.67 -3.03
CA ALA A 47 -6.12 9.35 -1.62
C ALA A 47 -7.44 9.29 -0.81
N ALA A 48 -8.59 9.10 -1.49
CA ALA A 48 -9.82 8.70 -0.83
C ALA A 48 -9.70 7.24 -0.36
N ILE A 49 -9.03 7.06 0.78
CA ILE A 49 -9.57 6.36 1.94
C ILE A 49 -10.16 4.97 1.64
N THR A 50 -9.50 4.14 0.84
CA THR A 50 -9.66 2.69 0.98
C THR A 50 -8.84 2.29 2.19
N LYS A 51 -9.48 2.28 3.36
CA LYS A 51 -8.92 1.61 4.54
C LYS A 51 -8.51 0.19 4.09
N PRO A 52 -7.28 -0.27 4.38
CA PRO A 52 -6.87 -1.60 3.97
C PRO A 52 -7.80 -2.65 4.56
N THR A 53 -8.14 -3.67 3.76
CA THR A 53 -9.27 -4.58 4.00
C THR A 53 -9.26 -5.20 5.40
N TYR A 54 -8.07 -5.52 5.92
CA TYR A 54 -7.89 -6.20 7.20
C TYR A 54 -7.19 -5.36 8.29
N LEU A 55 -6.89 -4.07 8.03
CA LEU A 55 -6.29 -3.21 9.04
C LEU A 55 -7.30 -2.94 10.17
N GLY A 56 -6.91 -3.21 11.41
CA GLY A 56 -7.79 -3.09 12.58
C GLY A 56 -8.91 -4.13 12.62
N GLU A 57 -8.77 -5.24 11.90
CA GLU A 57 -9.73 -6.35 11.92
C GLU A 57 -9.21 -7.52 12.78
N ASP A 58 -10.13 -8.31 13.32
CA ASP A 58 -9.77 -9.49 14.12
C ASP A 58 -9.20 -10.61 13.25
N ALA A 59 -8.29 -11.42 13.80
CA ALA A 59 -7.68 -12.54 13.09
C ALA A 59 -8.72 -13.59 12.65
N ALA A 60 -9.87 -13.67 13.33
CA ALA A 60 -11.00 -14.50 12.92
C ALA A 60 -11.59 -14.11 11.55
N LYS A 61 -11.56 -12.82 11.19
CA LYS A 61 -12.04 -12.33 9.89
C LYS A 61 -11.12 -12.79 8.77
N VAL A 62 -9.80 -12.68 8.97
CA VAL A 62 -8.80 -13.19 8.04
C VAL A 62 -8.93 -14.72 7.92
N ALA A 63 -9.12 -15.44 9.02
CA ALA A 63 -9.33 -16.89 9.00
C ALA A 63 -10.57 -17.31 8.18
N THR A 64 -11.64 -16.53 8.28
CA THR A 64 -12.86 -16.74 7.49
C THR A 64 -12.62 -16.50 6.01
N ALA A 65 -11.93 -15.41 5.65
CA ALA A 65 -11.58 -15.11 4.26
C ALA A 65 -10.64 -16.16 3.65
N LEU A 66 -9.78 -16.76 4.49
CA LEU A 66 -8.92 -17.87 4.11
C LEU A 66 -9.64 -19.21 3.95
N ALA A 67 -10.92 -19.29 4.32
CA ALA A 67 -11.65 -20.55 4.46
C ALA A 67 -10.84 -21.57 5.27
N CYS A 68 -10.32 -21.15 6.43
CA CYS A 68 -9.63 -22.06 7.33
C CYS A 68 -10.60 -22.92 8.12
N ASP A 69 -10.11 -24.09 8.54
CA ASP A 69 -10.78 -24.94 9.52
C ASP A 69 -10.25 -24.69 10.95
N GLY A 70 -11.14 -24.74 11.94
CA GLY A 70 -10.77 -24.82 13.36
C GLY A 70 -10.04 -23.60 13.92
N TYR A 71 -10.44 -22.38 13.53
CA TYR A 71 -9.84 -21.15 14.08
C TYR A 71 -9.91 -21.14 15.62
N THR A 72 -8.75 -20.97 16.25
CA THR A 72 -8.58 -20.83 17.68
C THR A 72 -7.82 -19.54 17.98
N LYS A 73 -8.44 -18.65 18.74
CA LYS A 73 -7.80 -17.40 19.17
C LYS A 73 -6.62 -17.70 20.10
N ALA A 74 -5.50 -17.02 19.91
CA ALA A 74 -4.38 -17.09 20.84
C ALA A 74 -4.81 -16.51 22.20
N GLY A 75 -4.26 -17.07 23.28
CA GLY A 75 -4.46 -16.55 24.63
C GLY A 75 -3.71 -15.24 24.88
N ARG A 76 -3.54 -14.87 26.15
CA ARG A 76 -2.77 -13.68 26.57
C ARG A 76 -1.47 -13.55 25.78
N HIS A 77 -1.22 -12.35 25.27
CA HIS A 77 0.01 -12.03 24.56
C HIS A 77 0.83 -10.97 25.27
N ASP A 78 2.14 -11.06 25.06
CA ASP A 78 3.13 -10.11 25.55
C ASP A 78 3.51 -9.18 24.39
N GLU A 79 3.12 -7.90 24.49
CA GLU A 79 3.40 -6.87 23.48
C GLU A 79 4.77 -6.20 23.66
N THR A 80 5.66 -6.73 24.51
CA THR A 80 6.98 -6.14 24.78
C THR A 80 7.90 -6.06 23.57
N VAL A 81 7.76 -6.96 22.59
CA VAL A 81 8.63 -7.03 21.41
C VAL A 81 8.01 -6.32 20.21
N TYR A 82 6.72 -6.55 19.96
CA TYR A 82 5.94 -5.86 18.95
C TYR A 82 4.47 -5.86 19.35
N LYS A 83 3.77 -4.81 18.97
CA LYS A 83 2.34 -4.70 19.17
C LYS A 83 1.60 -5.40 18.03
N TYR A 84 0.49 -6.06 18.33
CA TYR A 84 -0.45 -6.56 17.35
C TYR A 84 -1.86 -6.52 17.95
N ARG A 85 -2.87 -6.52 17.09
CA ARG A 85 -4.27 -6.43 17.51
C ARG A 85 -4.79 -7.77 18.01
N ASP A 86 -4.66 -8.77 17.15
CA ASP A 86 -5.20 -10.10 17.41
C ASP A 86 -4.32 -11.16 16.78
N GLN A 87 -4.35 -12.36 17.34
CA GLN A 87 -3.68 -13.51 16.80
C GLN A 87 -4.51 -14.78 17.04
N GLY A 88 -4.41 -15.71 16.11
CA GLY A 88 -4.97 -17.03 16.28
C GLY A 88 -4.36 -18.03 15.31
N THR A 89 -4.71 -19.29 15.50
CA THR A 89 -4.26 -20.38 14.63
C THR A 89 -5.45 -21.02 13.94
N CYS A 90 -5.28 -21.40 12.68
CA CYS A 90 -6.28 -22.13 11.90
C CYS A 90 -5.58 -23.19 11.04
N THR A 91 -6.33 -24.12 10.44
CA THR A 91 -5.79 -25.11 9.50
C THR A 91 -6.18 -24.76 8.07
N ILE A 92 -5.21 -24.77 7.15
CA ILE A 92 -5.40 -24.59 5.71
C ILE A 92 -4.76 -25.78 5.00
N ASN A 93 -5.55 -26.55 4.26
CA ASN A 93 -5.09 -27.76 3.55
C ASN A 93 -4.24 -28.69 4.44
N GLY A 94 -4.67 -28.91 5.69
CA GLY A 94 -3.97 -29.74 6.66
C GLY A 94 -2.74 -29.10 7.33
N THR A 95 -2.40 -27.85 6.98
CA THR A 95 -1.29 -27.10 7.59
C THR A 95 -1.80 -26.11 8.62
N VAL A 96 -1.21 -26.11 9.82
CA VAL A 96 -1.56 -25.14 10.87
C VAL A 96 -0.81 -23.84 10.59
N VAL A 97 -1.57 -22.76 10.43
CA VAL A 97 -1.04 -21.41 10.24
C VAL A 97 -1.38 -20.54 11.44
N THR A 98 -0.50 -19.60 11.74
CA THR A 98 -0.71 -18.51 12.68
C THR A 98 -1.07 -17.26 11.89
N ILE A 99 -2.18 -16.63 12.24
CA ILE A 99 -2.68 -15.39 11.67
C ILE A 99 -2.46 -14.30 12.71
N THR A 100 -1.79 -13.21 12.34
CA THR A 100 -1.60 -12.02 13.17
C THR A 100 -2.18 -10.81 12.45
N THR A 101 -2.97 -9.99 13.15
CA THR A 101 -3.52 -8.74 12.61
C THR A 101 -3.06 -7.52 13.41
N PHE A 102 -3.13 -6.34 12.80
CA PHE A 102 -2.57 -5.11 13.36
C PHE A 102 -3.60 -3.97 13.36
N ASP A 103 -3.56 -3.12 14.39
CA ASP A 103 -4.39 -1.89 14.43
C ASP A 103 -3.77 -0.77 13.58
N ALA A 104 -2.44 -0.77 13.42
CA ALA A 104 -1.70 0.23 12.67
C ALA A 104 -0.68 -0.39 11.71
N ALA A 105 -0.49 0.22 10.55
CA ALA A 105 0.54 -0.20 9.59
C ALA A 105 1.97 -0.09 10.14
N ALA A 106 2.20 0.80 11.13
CA ALA A 106 3.49 0.90 11.81
C ALA A 106 3.81 -0.35 12.65
N ASP A 107 2.81 -0.94 13.30
CA ASP A 107 2.96 -2.15 14.09
C ASP A 107 3.30 -3.35 13.20
N GLN A 108 2.63 -3.44 12.03
CA GLN A 108 2.97 -4.43 11.00
C GLN A 108 4.42 -4.30 10.52
N ARG A 109 4.87 -3.08 10.18
CA ARG A 109 6.26 -2.88 9.74
C ARG A 109 7.27 -3.30 10.82
N THR A 110 6.93 -3.07 12.08
CA THR A 110 7.75 -3.51 13.22
C THR A 110 7.79 -5.04 13.30
N PHE A 111 6.64 -5.70 13.13
CA PHE A 111 6.56 -7.16 13.05
C PHE A 111 7.39 -7.72 11.87
N GLU A 112 7.28 -7.13 10.68
CA GLU A 112 8.07 -7.55 9.52
C GLU A 112 9.57 -7.36 9.74
N ALA A 113 9.98 -6.26 10.39
CA ALA A 113 11.38 -6.07 10.78
C ALA A 113 11.85 -7.16 11.77
N VAL A 114 11.02 -7.56 12.74
CA VAL A 114 11.30 -8.67 13.66
C VAL A 114 11.42 -9.99 12.89
N MET A 115 10.51 -10.27 11.96
CA MET A 115 10.57 -11.45 11.08
C MET A 115 11.85 -11.50 10.25
N GLN A 116 12.38 -10.34 9.84
CA GLN A 116 13.59 -10.27 9.03
C GLN A 116 14.90 -10.29 9.82
N THR A 117 14.91 -9.77 11.05
CA THR A 117 16.15 -9.51 11.80
C THR A 117 16.32 -10.39 13.02
N VAL A 118 15.24 -10.65 13.76
CA VAL A 118 15.29 -11.37 15.04
C VAL A 118 14.96 -12.85 14.85
N ILE A 119 13.90 -13.15 14.08
CA ILE A 119 13.45 -14.53 13.85
C ILE A 119 14.53 -15.44 13.24
N PRO A 120 15.36 -15.02 12.26
CA PRO A 120 16.45 -15.87 11.76
C PRO A 120 17.49 -16.24 12.83
N VAL A 121 17.61 -15.44 13.89
CA VAL A 121 18.54 -15.67 15.00
C VAL A 121 17.91 -16.59 16.04
N LEU A 122 16.65 -16.36 16.42
CA LEU A 122 15.93 -17.15 17.42
C LEU A 122 15.43 -18.50 16.90
N HIS A 123 15.06 -18.56 15.63
CA HIS A 123 14.57 -19.75 14.93
C HIS A 123 15.40 -20.01 13.67
N PRO A 124 16.65 -20.51 13.79
CA PRO A 124 17.52 -20.74 12.64
C PRO A 124 16.93 -21.68 11.58
N THR A 125 16.01 -22.56 11.97
CA THR A 125 15.30 -23.47 11.07
C THR A 125 14.30 -22.77 10.15
N TRP A 126 13.94 -21.51 10.43
CA TRP A 126 13.02 -20.71 9.61
C TRP A 126 13.75 -19.83 8.59
N LYS A 127 15.09 -19.91 8.52
CA LYS A 127 15.89 -19.25 7.50
C LYS A 127 15.51 -19.75 6.10
N GLY A 128 15.24 -18.82 5.18
CA GLY A 128 14.79 -19.13 3.82
C GLY A 128 13.35 -19.61 3.74
N ALA A 129 12.64 -19.65 4.86
CA ALA A 129 11.24 -20.03 4.91
C ALA A 129 10.33 -18.85 4.54
N SER A 130 9.12 -19.14 4.10
CA SER A 130 8.18 -18.18 3.54
C SER A 130 6.96 -17.94 4.42
N TYR A 131 6.50 -16.70 4.42
CA TYR A 131 5.24 -16.29 5.04
C TYR A 131 4.48 -15.36 4.09
N ALA A 132 3.19 -15.14 4.35
CA ALA A 132 2.38 -14.19 3.61
C ALA A 132 2.08 -12.97 4.47
N ALA A 133 2.10 -11.77 3.87
CA ALA A 133 1.69 -10.55 4.54
C ALA A 133 1.00 -9.61 3.57
N GLY A 134 0.09 -8.80 4.11
CA GLY A 134 -0.59 -7.71 3.41
C GLY A 134 -0.93 -6.62 4.41
N GLU A 135 -1.54 -5.53 3.97
CA GLU A 135 -1.80 -4.40 4.87
C GLU A 135 -2.79 -4.79 5.99
N GLY A 136 -2.30 -4.78 7.24
CA GLY A 136 -3.05 -5.12 8.43
C GLY A 136 -2.98 -6.58 8.87
N TRP A 137 -2.26 -7.45 8.16
CA TRP A 137 -2.23 -8.89 8.46
C TRP A 137 -0.93 -9.60 8.08
N ASN A 138 -0.67 -10.71 8.77
CA ASN A 138 0.39 -11.66 8.48
C ASN A 138 -0.08 -13.09 8.71
N VAL A 139 0.34 -14.03 7.86
CA VAL A 139 0.09 -15.47 8.03
C VAL A 139 1.38 -16.26 7.82
N ALA A 140 1.72 -17.09 8.80
CA ALA A 140 2.88 -17.97 8.76
C ALA A 140 2.47 -19.40 9.14
N ASP A 141 2.95 -20.42 8.41
CA ASP A 141 2.84 -21.81 8.85
C ASP A 141 3.68 -22.00 10.12
N ALA A 142 3.06 -22.50 11.20
CA ALA A 142 3.69 -22.60 12.51
C ALA A 142 4.85 -23.63 12.57
N ARG A 143 4.96 -24.52 11.57
CA ARG A 143 5.96 -25.60 11.56
C ARG A 143 7.05 -25.37 10.53
N ASN A 144 6.66 -25.23 9.25
CA ASN A 144 7.60 -25.35 8.14
C ASN A 144 7.70 -24.09 7.26
N LEU A 145 6.84 -23.08 7.46
CA LEU A 145 6.84 -21.80 6.72
C LEU A 145 7.13 -22.01 5.22
N THR A 146 6.24 -22.71 4.52
CA THR A 146 6.51 -23.11 3.13
C THR A 146 6.00 -22.08 2.11
N PRO A 147 6.66 -21.95 0.93
CA PRO A 147 6.19 -21.06 -0.14
C PRO A 147 4.78 -21.38 -0.64
N GLU A 148 4.39 -22.66 -0.62
CA GLU A 148 3.08 -23.12 -1.11
C GLU A 148 1.94 -22.55 -0.27
N ILE A 149 2.08 -22.58 1.06
CA ILE A 149 1.07 -22.03 1.97
C ILE A 149 1.03 -20.50 1.89
N ALA A 150 2.18 -19.84 1.84
CA ALA A 150 2.23 -18.39 1.70
C ALA A 150 1.57 -17.93 0.38
N THR A 151 1.85 -18.62 -0.72
CA THR A 151 1.23 -18.35 -2.02
C THR A 151 -0.28 -18.57 -1.97
N LEU A 152 -0.73 -19.67 -1.38
CA LEU A 152 -2.16 -19.98 -1.23
C LEU A 152 -2.89 -18.92 -0.41
N VAL A 153 -2.27 -18.40 0.65
CA VAL A 153 -2.84 -17.31 1.47
C VAL A 153 -3.06 -16.06 0.63
N VAL A 154 -2.05 -15.59 -0.11
CA VAL A 154 -2.17 -14.41 -0.97
C VAL A 154 -3.25 -14.62 -2.04
N GLN A 155 -3.30 -15.81 -2.64
CA GLN A 155 -4.33 -16.15 -3.63
C GLN A 155 -5.75 -16.12 -3.06
N ARG A 156 -5.96 -16.64 -1.83
CA ARG A 156 -7.28 -16.67 -1.19
C ARG A 156 -7.72 -15.30 -0.70
N LEU A 157 -6.81 -14.50 -0.17
CA LEU A 157 -7.13 -13.15 0.31
C LEU A 157 -7.25 -12.13 -0.84
N GLY A 158 -6.64 -12.41 -2.00
CA GLY A 158 -6.68 -11.53 -3.16
C GLY A 158 -5.81 -10.29 -3.05
N GLU A 159 -5.04 -10.16 -1.97
CA GLU A 159 -4.11 -9.06 -1.69
C GLU A 159 -2.88 -9.57 -0.90
N GLY A 160 -1.85 -8.72 -0.79
CA GLY A 160 -0.60 -9.04 -0.10
C GLY A 160 0.48 -9.67 -0.98
N ALA A 161 1.53 -10.19 -0.34
CA ALA A 161 2.68 -10.79 -0.99
C ALA A 161 3.25 -11.95 -0.15
N THR A 162 3.99 -12.82 -0.84
CA THR A 162 4.85 -13.81 -0.18
C THR A 162 6.19 -13.16 0.13
N HIS A 163 6.66 -13.37 1.34
CA HIS A 163 7.94 -12.88 1.85
C HIS A 163 8.80 -14.06 2.27
N VAL A 164 10.11 -13.91 2.13
CA VAL A 164 11.10 -14.89 2.55
C VAL A 164 11.84 -14.35 3.76
N ILE A 165 11.90 -15.14 4.83
CA ILE A 165 12.72 -14.87 5.99
C ILE A 165 14.19 -14.97 5.54
N PRO A 166 14.99 -13.91 5.70
CA PRO A 166 16.37 -13.92 5.25
C PRO A 166 17.12 -15.11 5.86
N ALA A 167 17.95 -15.79 5.05
CA ALA A 167 18.89 -16.78 5.57
C ALA A 167 19.97 -16.17 6.50
N GLY A 168 19.96 -14.83 6.59
CA GLY A 168 20.99 -13.97 7.18
C GLY A 168 21.83 -13.33 6.09
N ALA A 169 22.26 -12.09 6.32
CA ALA A 169 23.54 -11.65 5.82
C ALA A 169 24.61 -12.33 6.68
N ALA A 170 25.59 -12.97 6.06
CA ALA A 170 26.84 -13.26 6.76
C ALA A 170 27.51 -11.91 7.03
N SER A 171 27.52 -11.43 8.28
CA SER A 171 28.51 -10.53 8.91
C SER A 171 28.01 -10.11 10.28
#